data_AF-A0A2A4K107-F1
#
_entry.id   AF-A0A2A4K107-F1
#
_cell.length_a   1.000
_cell.length_b   1.000
_cell.length_c   1.000
_cell.angle_alpha   90.00
_cell.angle_beta   90.00
_cell.angle_gamma   90.00
#
_symmetry.space_group_name_H-M   'P 1'
#
loop_
_entity.id
_entity.type
_entity.pdbx_description
1 polymer ?
#
loop_
_entity_poly.entity_id
_entity_poly.type
_entity_poly.pdbx_seq_one_letter_code
_entity_poly.pdbx_strand_id
1 'polypeptide(L)' 'MKFWTLVFCVVLVNVAMALAACPEGEYNPGPNCGLEPSCSTRSSRAYPKLTCDCWCIPGTYRRLDTKACVELSGCND' A
#
# COMPACT_ATOMS: atom_id res chain seq x y z
N MET A 1 -28.41 -5.42 -26.39
CA MET A 1 -28.28 -5.04 -24.96
C MET A 1 -27.44 -6.02 -24.14
N LYS A 2 -27.61 -7.35 -24.27
CA LYS A 2 -26.87 -8.36 -23.47
C LYS A 2 -25.33 -8.38 -23.67
N PHE A 3 -24.83 -8.07 -24.87
CA PHE A 3 -23.38 -8.09 -25.16
C PHE A 3 -22.61 -6.99 -24.41
N TRP A 4 -23.18 -5.78 -24.36
CA TRP A 4 -22.59 -4.65 -23.64
C TRP A 4 -22.51 -4.89 -22.13
N THR A 5 -23.50 -5.59 -21.57
CA THR A 5 -23.50 -5.99 -20.16
C THR A 5 -22.34 -6.95 -19.85
N LEU A 6 -22.09 -7.92 -20.72
CA LEU A 6 -20.97 -8.86 -20.56
C LEU A 6 -19.61 -8.15 -20.65
N VAL A 7 -19.43 -7.25 -21.62
CA VAL A 7 -18.21 -6.45 -21.76
C VAL A 7 -17.98 -5.60 -20.51
N PHE A 8 -19.03 -4.96 -19.99
CA PHE A 8 -18.94 -4.14 -18.78
C PHE A 8 -18.57 -4.96 -17.54
N CYS A 9 -19.15 -6.16 -17.37
CA CYS A 9 -18.79 -7.07 -16.29
C CYS A 9 -17.33 -7.54 -16.39
N VAL A 10 -16.85 -7.89 -17.58
CA VAL A 10 -15.46 -8.31 -17.78
C VAL A 10 -14.49 -7.17 -17.46
N VAL A 11 -14.79 -5.94 -17.90
CA VAL A 11 -13.96 -4.76 -17.57
C VAL A 11 -13.92 -4.50 -16.07
N LEU A 12 -15.06 -4.54 -15.38
CA LEU A 12 -15.12 -4.32 -13.92
C LEU A 12 -14.33 -5.36 -13.12
N VAL A 13 -14.42 -6.64 -13.50
CA VAL A 13 -13.66 -7.70 -12.82
C VAL A 13 -12.16 -7.53 -13.05
N ASN A 14 -11.74 -7.20 -14.27
CA ASN A 14 -10.32 -6.98 -14.55
C ASN A 14 -9.77 -5.72 -13.86
N VAL A 15 -10.56 -4.64 -13.77
CA VAL A 15 -10.18 -3.43 -13.03
C VAL A 15 -10.07 -3.74 -11.52
N ALA A 16 -11.01 -4.51 -10.96
CA ALA A 16 -10.94 -4.93 -9.56
C ALA A 16 -9.72 -5.81 -9.26
N MET A 17 -9.27 -6.62 -10.23
CA MET A 17 -8.06 -7.44 -10.08
C MET A 17 -6.75 -6.67 -10.33
N ALA A 18 -6.80 -5.56 -11.08
CA ALA A 18 -5.62 -4.73 -11.38
C ALA A 18 -5.21 -3.80 -10.23
N LEU A 19 -6.14 -3.48 -9.32
CA LEU A 19 -5.80 -2.88 -8.03
C LEU A 19 -5.24 -4.01 -7.16
N ALA A 20 -3.92 -4.10 -7.06
CA ALA A 20 -3.27 -5.03 -6.14
C ALA A 20 -3.90 -4.86 -4.76
N ALA A 21 -4.59 -5.91 -4.28
CA ALA A 21 -5.32 -5.85 -3.02
C ALA A 21 -4.31 -5.60 -1.90
N CYS A 22 -4.32 -4.39 -1.36
CA CYS A 22 -3.43 -4.06 -0.28
C CYS A 22 -3.87 -4.73 1.02
N PRO A 23 -2.92 -5.12 1.88
CA PRO A 23 -3.23 -5.57 3.23
C PRO A 23 -4.05 -4.52 3.99
N GLU A 24 -4.77 -4.95 5.03
CA GLU A 24 -5.43 -4.01 5.92
C GLU A 24 -4.43 -3.02 6.52
N GLY A 25 -4.78 -1.74 6.51
CA GLY A 25 -3.87 -0.67 6.94
C GLY A 25 -2.97 -0.12 5.82
N GLU A 26 -3.12 -0.61 4.60
CA GLU A 26 -2.35 -0.17 3.43
C GLU A 26 -3.23 0.30 2.25
N TYR A 27 -2.64 1.09 1.34
CA TYR A 27 -3.32 1.61 0.16
C TYR A 27 -2.45 1.63 -1.10
N ASN A 28 -3.09 1.61 -2.28
CA ASN A 28 -2.47 1.70 -3.60
C ASN A 28 -3.48 2.35 -4.57
N PRO A 29 -3.11 3.30 -5.45
CA PRO A 29 -1.77 3.86 -5.67
C PRO A 29 -1.30 4.77 -4.55
N GLY A 30 -0.03 4.64 -4.19
CA GLY A 30 0.66 5.61 -3.34
C GLY A 30 1.79 6.34 -4.09
N PRO A 31 2.50 7.23 -3.39
CA PRO A 31 3.55 8.07 -3.98
C PRO A 31 4.83 7.27 -4.30
N ASN A 32 6.00 7.92 -4.29
CA ASN A 32 7.30 7.27 -4.52
C ASN A 32 7.79 6.60 -3.24
N CYS A 33 8.08 5.29 -3.27
CA CYS A 33 8.44 4.46 -2.10
C CYS A 33 9.58 5.01 -1.24
N GLY A 34 10.45 5.82 -1.84
CA GLY A 34 11.47 6.56 -1.10
C GLY A 34 10.91 7.65 -0.15
N LEU A 35 9.60 7.86 -0.08
CA LEU A 35 8.95 8.80 0.82
C LEU A 35 8.25 8.12 1.99
N GLU A 36 8.18 6.79 1.99
CA GLU A 36 7.45 6.09 3.03
C GLU A 36 8.17 6.15 4.38
N PRO A 37 7.51 6.66 5.43
CA PRO A 37 8.09 6.65 6.77
C PRO A 37 8.13 5.23 7.33
N SER A 38 9.23 4.90 8.00
CA SER A 38 9.42 3.62 8.67
C SER A 38 9.76 3.82 10.14
N CYS A 39 9.69 2.75 10.93
CA CYS A 39 10.07 2.81 12.33
C CYS A 39 11.55 3.19 12.53
N SER A 40 12.45 2.87 11.58
CA SER A 40 13.85 3.31 11.63
C SER A 40 14.06 4.74 11.13
N THR A 41 13.28 5.14 10.13
CA THR A 41 13.37 6.44 9.48
C THR A 41 12.03 7.13 9.62
N ARG A 42 11.85 7.80 10.77
CA ARG A 42 10.63 8.55 11.11
C ARG A 42 10.40 9.78 10.22
N SER A 43 11.35 10.10 9.33
CA SER A 43 11.19 11.13 8.29
C SER A 43 11.04 10.47 6.92
N SER A 44 10.42 11.20 5.98
CA SER A 44 10.21 10.80 4.57
C SER A 44 11.50 10.57 3.76
N ARG A 45 12.64 10.38 4.41
CA ARG A 45 13.88 9.96 3.77
C ARG A 45 13.90 8.44 3.66
N ALA A 46 13.76 8.02 2.41
CA ALA A 46 13.76 6.67 1.88
C ALA A 46 14.44 5.62 2.76
N TYR A 47 13.71 4.54 3.01
CA TYR A 47 14.32 3.23 3.12
C TYR A 47 14.62 2.74 1.69
N PRO A 48 15.87 2.78 1.20
CA PRO A 48 16.19 2.59 -0.22
C PRO A 48 16.00 1.14 -0.72
N LYS A 49 15.56 0.21 0.14
CA LYS A 49 15.56 -1.24 -0.11
C LYS A 49 14.17 -1.88 -0.22
N LEU A 50 13.07 -1.14 -0.06
CA LEU A 50 11.74 -1.71 -0.25
C LEU A 50 11.05 -1.10 -1.47
N THR A 51 10.77 -1.96 -2.45
CA THR A 51 9.61 -1.79 -3.33
C THR A 51 8.36 -1.97 -2.47
N CYS A 52 7.63 -0.90 -2.22
CA CYS A 52 6.29 -0.96 -1.64
C CYS A 52 5.27 -1.09 -2.78
N ASP A 53 4.66 -2.26 -2.90
CA ASP A 53 3.51 -2.47 -3.78
C ASP A 53 2.26 -1.77 -3.22
N CYS A 54 2.23 -1.59 -1.89
CA CYS A 54 1.19 -0.93 -1.11
C CYS A 54 1.83 -0.03 -0.06
N TRP A 55 1.11 1.01 0.34
CA TRP A 55 1.57 2.10 1.20
C TRP A 55 0.90 2.08 2.56
N CYS A 56 1.66 2.33 3.62
CA CYS A 56 1.08 2.51 4.95
C CYS A 56 0.17 3.75 4.98
N ILE A 57 -1.05 3.60 5.50
CA ILE A 57 -2.01 4.72 5.63
C ILE A 57 -1.35 5.90 6.39
N PRO A 58 -1.63 7.16 6.00
CA PRO A 58 -1.06 8.33 6.66
C PRO A 58 -1.20 8.30 8.19
N GLY A 59 -0.10 8.58 8.90
CA GLY A 59 -0.04 8.51 10.37
C GLY A 59 0.52 7.19 10.91
N THR A 60 0.72 6.19 10.05
CA THR A 60 1.39 4.93 10.40
C THR A 60 2.78 4.85 9.79
N TYR A 61 3.61 3.96 10.32
CA TYR A 61 5.00 3.74 9.99
C TYR A 61 5.22 2.29 9.65
N ARG A 62 6.01 2.00 8.61
CA ARG A 62 6.34 0.61 8.30
C ARG A 62 7.40 0.07 9.25
N ARG A 63 7.09 -1.03 9.92
CA ARG A 63 8.08 -1.82 10.67
C ARG A 63 8.87 -2.68 9.67
N LEU A 64 10.20 -2.62 9.72
CA LEU A 64 11.05 -3.21 8.67
C LEU A 64 11.27 -4.71 8.81
N ASP A 65 11.11 -5.22 10.02
CA ASP A 65 11.18 -6.62 10.42
C ASP A 65 9.92 -7.40 9.99
N THR A 66 8.73 -6.88 10.34
CA THR A 66 7.44 -7.54 10.07
C THR A 66 6.78 -7.06 8.79
N LYS A 67 7.25 -5.95 8.20
CA LYS A 67 6.63 -5.21 7.10
C LYS A 67 5.23 -4.64 7.41
N ALA A 68 4.76 -4.78 8.65
CA ALA A 68 3.47 -4.26 9.08
C ALA A 68 3.49 -2.74 9.23
N CYS A 69 2.35 -2.11 8.94
CA CYS A 69 2.12 -0.69 9.24
C CYS A 69 1.62 -0.56 10.67
N VAL A 70 2.34 0.20 11.49
CA VAL A 70 2.06 0.38 12.91
C VAL A 70 2.04 1.86 13.27
N GLU A 71 1.35 2.21 14.35
CA GLU A 71 1.48 3.55 14.92
C GLU A 71 2.88 3.76 15.51
N LEU A 72 3.25 5.03 15.76
CA LEU A 72 4.57 5.38 16.31
C LEU A 72 4.88 4.70 17.66
N SER A 73 3.84 4.47 18.48
CA SER A 73 3.91 3.72 19.73
C SER A 73 4.44 2.30 19.50
N GLY A 74 3.91 1.63 18.47
CA GLY A 74 4.31 0.29 18.04
C GLY A 74 5.63 0.22 17.29
N CYS A 75 6.45 1.27 17.26
CA CYS A 75 7.80 1.21 16.68
C CYS A 75 8.91 0.90 17.72
N ASN A 76 8.61 0.98 19.02
CA ASN A 76 9.62 0.84 20.08
C ASN A 76 9.46 -0.44 20.93
N ASP A 77 8.55 -1.34 20.54
CA ASP A 77 8.40 -2.68 21.12
C ASP A 77 9.34 -3.68 20.45
#